data_AF-A0AAV6WNT2-F1
#
_entry.id   AF-A0AAV6WNT2-F1
#
_cell.length_a   1.000
_cell.length_b   1.000
_cell.length_c   1.000
_cell.angle_alpha   90.00
_cell.angle_beta   90.00
_cell.angle_gamma   90.00
#
_symmetry.space_group_name_H-M   'P 1'
#
loop_
_entity.id
_entity.type
_entity.pdbx_description
1 polymer ?
#
loop_
_entity_poly.entity_id
_entity_poly.type
_entity_poly.pdbx_seq_one_letter_code
_entity_poly.pdbx_strand_id
1 'polypeptide(L)'
;MGDTEEVEVKRAELKNKIFLRALKLEVEGDELLEIIEDIHPPPNLEGLDFKGPRLPKWCTTLTQLRKLEFYGPSHRRYDFSCSCLPPLGKLPFLEELLIWRVETLNHVGHEFLGMMNDQTSIAPLTIFPKLKSLEFWYC
;
A
#
# COMPACT_ATOMS: atom_id res chain seq x y z
N MET A 1 29.81 17.11 6.78
CA MET A 1 29.11 18.09 5.93
C MET A 1 28.01 17.30 5.24
N GLY A 2 26.99 16.99 6.04
CA GLY A 2 26.07 15.87 5.87
C GLY A 2 24.65 16.32 6.11
N ASP A 3 24.24 17.34 5.35
CA ASP A 3 22.93 17.99 5.47
C ASP A 3 22.19 18.06 4.11
N THR A 4 22.75 17.49 3.04
CA THR A 4 22.25 17.73 1.68
C THR A 4 21.32 16.64 1.16
N GLU A 5 21.43 15.38 1.62
CA GLU A 5 20.61 14.26 1.14
C GLU A 5 19.40 13.94 2.05
N GLU A 6 19.54 14.13 3.36
CA GLU A 6 18.50 13.81 4.36
C GLU A 6 17.28 14.77 4.31
N VAL A 7 17.41 15.92 3.63
CA VAL A 7 16.41 17.00 3.59
C VAL A 7 15.62 17.04 2.28
N GLU A 8 16.14 16.51 1.16
CA GLU A 8 15.45 16.57 -0.14
C GLU A 8 14.16 15.72 -0.15
N VAL A 9 14.13 14.60 0.58
CA VAL A 9 12.95 13.73 0.70
C VAL A 9 11.82 14.41 1.51
N LYS A 10 12.16 15.31 2.45
CA LYS A 10 11.20 16.01 3.32
C LYS A 10 10.28 17.03 2.61
N ARG A 11 10.39 17.27 1.29
CA ARG A 11 9.64 18.38 0.63
C ARG A 11 8.96 18.08 -0.70
N ALA A 12 8.81 16.82 -1.11
CA ALA A 12 7.76 16.54 -2.09
C ALA A 12 6.41 16.67 -1.37
N GLU A 13 5.86 17.88 -1.26
CA GLU A 13 4.52 18.14 -0.71
C GLU A 13 3.45 17.50 -1.61
N LEU A 14 3.35 16.17 -1.59
CA LEU A 14 2.42 15.41 -2.42
C LEU A 14 0.98 15.83 -2.12
N LYS A 15 0.69 16.18 -0.87
CA LYS A 15 -0.58 16.78 -0.43
C LYS A 15 -1.03 18.00 -1.27
N ASN A 16 -0.09 18.78 -1.80
CA ASN A 16 -0.39 19.98 -2.59
C ASN A 16 -0.50 19.68 -4.09
N LYS A 17 -0.15 18.47 -4.52
CA LYS A 17 -0.27 18.02 -5.92
C LYS A 17 -1.66 17.45 -6.17
N ILE A 18 -2.71 18.27 -6.02
CA ILE A 18 -4.12 17.87 -6.13
C ILE A 18 -4.50 17.22 -7.48
N PHE A 19 -3.68 17.35 -8.52
CA PHE A 19 -3.89 16.71 -9.82
C PHE A 19 -3.13 15.39 -9.97
N LEU A 20 -2.41 14.93 -8.93
CA LEU A 20 -1.68 13.68 -8.96
C LEU A 20 -2.67 12.51 -8.95
N ARG A 21 -2.70 11.76 -10.05
CA ARG A 21 -3.56 10.57 -10.21
C ARG A 21 -2.81 9.26 -10.05
N ALA A 22 -1.51 9.25 -10.30
CA ALA A 22 -0.68 8.08 -10.12
C ALA A 22 0.58 8.45 -9.35
N LEU A 23 0.98 7.57 -8.43
CA LEU A 23 2.17 7.75 -7.60
C LEU A 23 2.99 6.47 -7.65
N LYS A 24 4.29 6.63 -7.92
CA LYS A 24 5.28 5.58 -7.77
C LYS A 24 6.19 5.92 -6.61
N LEU A 25 6.35 4.99 -5.68
CA LEU A 25 7.20 5.12 -4.49
C LEU A 25 8.08 3.89 -4.36
N GLU A 26 9.37 4.11 -4.15
CA GLU A 26 10.34 3.05 -3.90
C GLU A 26 11.07 3.38 -2.60
N VAL A 27 11.02 2.46 -1.66
CA VAL A 27 11.62 2.57 -0.34
C VAL A 27 12.75 1.57 -0.25
N GLU A 28 13.98 2.08 -0.22
CA GLU A 28 15.20 1.30 0.00
C GLU A 28 15.69 1.50 1.43
N GLY A 29 15.59 0.46 2.26
CA GLY A 29 16.00 0.47 3.66
C GLY A 29 14.89 0.79 4.67
N ASP A 30 15.04 0.27 5.89
CA ASP A 30 14.00 0.32 6.93
C ASP A 30 13.80 1.72 7.54
N GLU A 31 14.83 2.57 7.50
CA GLU A 31 14.83 3.93 8.08
C GLU A 31 13.84 4.88 7.38
N LEU A 32 13.49 4.58 6.12
CA LEU A 32 12.55 5.38 5.34
C LEU A 32 11.08 5.02 5.59
N LEU A 33 10.79 3.97 6.39
CA LEU A 33 9.44 3.54 6.70
C LEU A 33 8.68 4.46 7.65
N GLU A 34 9.37 5.27 8.45
CA GLU A 34 8.70 6.30 9.24
C GLU A 34 8.35 7.49 8.36
N ILE A 35 9.30 7.89 7.49
CA ILE A 35 9.13 8.99 6.54
C ILE A 35 7.98 8.71 5.56
N ILE A 36 7.81 7.46 5.10
CA ILE A 36 6.76 7.12 4.14
C ILE A 36 5.35 7.26 4.70
N GLU A 37 5.19 7.12 6.02
CA GLU A 37 3.88 7.32 6.67
C GLU A 37 3.50 8.80 6.69
N ASP A 38 4.48 9.71 6.71
CA ASP A 38 4.28 11.18 6.74
C ASP A 38 3.99 11.78 5.35
N ILE A 39 4.32 11.08 4.26
CA ILE A 39 4.25 11.59 2.88
C ILE A 39 2.80 11.80 2.37
N HIS A 40 1.80 11.19 3.02
CA HIS A 40 0.34 11.27 2.75
C HIS A 40 -0.06 11.81 1.35
N PRO A 41 -0.31 10.90 0.37
CA PRO A 41 -0.71 11.32 -0.96
C PRO A 41 -2.12 11.90 -1.03
N PRO A 42 -2.46 12.64 -2.11
CA PRO A 42 -3.79 13.16 -2.33
C PRO A 42 -4.88 12.07 -2.31
N PRO A 43 -6.07 12.35 -1.76
CA PRO A 43 -7.14 11.36 -1.64
C PRO A 43 -7.73 10.94 -3.00
N ASN A 44 -7.48 11.72 -4.06
CA ASN A 44 -7.94 11.47 -5.42
C ASN A 44 -6.96 10.65 -6.27
N LEU A 45 -5.95 10.03 -5.64
CA LEU A 45 -5.03 9.12 -6.28
C LEU A 45 -5.78 7.88 -6.81
N GLU A 46 -5.56 7.56 -8.08
CA GLU A 46 -6.19 6.44 -8.79
C GLU A 46 -5.21 5.26 -8.99
N GLY A 47 -3.90 5.52 -8.99
CA GLY A 47 -2.87 4.51 -9.15
C GLY A 47 -1.74 4.63 -8.12
N LEU A 48 -1.36 3.51 -7.53
CA LEU A 48 -0.21 3.40 -6.64
C LEU A 48 0.68 2.23 -7.08
N ASP A 49 1.92 2.55 -7.41
CA ASP A 49 3.02 1.59 -7.57
C ASP A 49 3.94 1.78 -6.37
N PHE A 50 3.93 0.81 -5.46
CA PHE A 50 4.70 0.87 -4.23
C PHE A 50 5.69 -0.30 -4.16
N LYS A 51 6.98 0.02 -4.05
CA LYS A 51 8.04 -0.95 -3.79
C LYS A 51 8.63 -0.71 -2.41
N GLY A 52 8.53 -1.70 -1.54
CA GLY A 52 9.04 -1.60 -0.18
C GLY A 52 8.74 -2.83 0.66
N PRO A 53 9.18 -2.86 1.93
CA PRO A 53 9.04 -4.02 2.80
C PRO A 53 7.59 -4.22 3.30
N ARG A 54 6.78 -3.16 3.42
CA ARG A 54 5.36 -3.23 3.80
C ARG A 54 4.57 -2.07 3.20
N LEU A 55 3.28 -2.27 2.91
CA LEU A 55 2.40 -1.19 2.47
C LEU A 55 2.24 -0.12 3.57
N PRO A 56 2.23 1.18 3.22
CA PRO A 56 1.95 2.26 4.16
C PRO A 56 0.50 2.20 4.68
N LYS A 57 0.27 2.67 5.92
CA LYS A 57 -1.07 2.60 6.55
C LYS A 57 -2.11 3.40 5.77
N TRP A 58 -1.70 4.55 5.23
CA TRP A 58 -2.56 5.42 4.45
C TRP A 58 -3.05 4.78 3.14
N CYS A 59 -2.46 3.67 2.66
CA CYS A 59 -2.93 2.98 1.45
C CYS A 59 -4.41 2.56 1.56
N THR A 60 -4.85 2.21 2.77
CA THR A 60 -6.26 1.84 3.06
C THR A 60 -7.22 3.02 3.05
N THR A 61 -6.71 4.25 3.10
CA THR A 61 -7.50 5.50 3.08
C THR A 61 -7.71 6.05 1.67
N LEU A 62 -7.05 5.48 0.66
CA LEU A 62 -7.13 5.92 -0.73
C LEU A 62 -8.40 5.44 -1.40
N THR A 63 -9.52 6.07 -1.07
CA THR A 63 -10.84 5.63 -1.54
C THR A 63 -11.02 5.73 -3.05
N GLN A 64 -10.25 6.57 -3.77
CA GLN A 64 -10.30 6.68 -5.22
C GLN A 64 -9.33 5.74 -5.95
N LEU A 65 -8.59 4.91 -5.21
CA LEU A 65 -7.58 4.02 -5.79
C LEU A 65 -8.26 2.97 -6.67
N ARG A 66 -7.84 2.91 -7.93
CA ARG A 66 -8.29 1.94 -8.95
C ARG A 66 -7.24 0.88 -9.20
N LYS A 67 -5.97 1.22 -9.05
CA LYS A 67 -4.86 0.31 -9.29
C LYS A 67 -3.85 0.37 -8.15
N LEU A 68 -3.51 -0.80 -7.62
CA LEU A 68 -2.47 -0.98 -6.61
C LEU A 68 -1.50 -2.07 -7.06
N GLU A 69 -0.24 -1.71 -7.24
CA GLU A 69 0.85 -2.65 -7.41
C GLU A 69 1.78 -2.56 -6.20
N PHE A 70 1.97 -3.67 -5.51
CA PHE A 70 2.86 -3.78 -4.36
C PHE A 70 4.00 -4.74 -4.67
N TYR A 71 5.22 -4.23 -4.66
CA TYR A 71 6.44 -4.98 -4.88
C TYR A 71 7.23 -5.10 -3.58
N GLY A 72 7.52 -6.33 -3.17
CA GLY A 72 8.49 -6.59 -2.13
C GLY A 72 9.89 -6.13 -2.55
N PRO A 73 10.79 -5.90 -1.59
CA PRO A 73 12.11 -5.36 -1.86
C PRO A 73 12.98 -6.36 -2.62
N SER A 74 13.91 -5.84 -3.42
CA SER A 74 14.72 -6.67 -4.33
C SER A 74 15.81 -7.49 -3.63
N HIS A 75 16.17 -7.17 -2.39
CA HIS A 75 17.28 -7.78 -1.65
C HIS A 75 16.81 -8.48 -0.37
N ARG A 76 17.19 -9.74 -0.19
CA ARG A 76 16.95 -10.55 1.04
C ARG A 76 17.78 -10.12 2.25
N ARG A 77 18.42 -8.95 2.21
CA ARG A 77 19.31 -8.47 3.29
C ARG A 77 18.56 -7.94 4.51
N TYR A 78 17.28 -7.67 4.35
CA TYR A 78 16.45 -7.08 5.39
C TYR A 78 15.50 -8.15 5.93
N ASP A 79 15.46 -8.28 7.25
CA ASP A 79 14.50 -9.12 7.96
C ASP A 79 13.17 -8.36 8.05
N PHE A 80 12.47 -8.24 6.92
CA PHE A 80 11.13 -7.66 6.90
C PHE A 80 10.10 -8.79 6.87
N SER A 81 9.32 -8.88 7.94
CA SER A 81 8.20 -9.80 8.04
C SER A 81 6.91 -9.08 7.62
N CYS A 82 6.60 -9.09 6.32
CA CYS A 82 5.27 -8.70 5.84
C CYS A 82 4.34 -9.92 5.94
N SER A 83 4.01 -10.31 7.16
CA SER A 83 3.26 -11.55 7.42
C SER A 83 1.79 -11.49 7.02
N CYS A 84 1.21 -10.28 6.95
CA CYS A 84 -0.16 -10.02 6.52
C CYS A 84 -0.26 -8.74 5.69
N LEU A 85 -1.26 -8.69 4.82
CA LEU A 85 -1.59 -7.51 4.03
C LEU A 85 -2.59 -6.61 4.77
N PRO A 86 -2.55 -5.29 4.55
CA PRO A 86 -3.56 -4.38 5.10
C PRO A 86 -4.98 -4.69 4.55
N PRO A 87 -6.04 -4.14 5.16
CA PRO A 87 -7.44 -4.36 4.77
C PRO A 87 -7.82 -3.68 3.45
N LEU A 88 -7.30 -4.19 2.33
CA LEU A 88 -7.53 -3.65 0.99
C LEU A 88 -8.94 -3.94 0.45
N GLY A 89 -9.64 -4.95 1.00
CA GLY A 89 -10.99 -5.36 0.61
C GLY A 89 -12.07 -4.28 0.74
N LYS A 90 -11.79 -3.22 1.49
CA LYS A 90 -12.69 -2.07 1.68
C LYS A 90 -12.54 -0.98 0.63
N LEU A 91 -11.53 -1.06 -0.25
CA LEU A 91 -11.28 -0.03 -1.26
C LEU A 91 -12.39 -0.05 -2.32
N PRO A 92 -13.23 1.00 -2.40
CA PRO A 92 -14.49 0.94 -3.14
C PRO A 92 -14.34 1.06 -4.67
N PHE A 93 -13.17 1.49 -5.14
CA PHE A 93 -12.90 1.66 -6.56
C PHE A 93 -11.75 0.80 -7.08
N LEU A 94 -11.18 -0.08 -6.24
CA LEU A 94 -10.04 -0.89 -6.65
C LEU A 94 -10.46 -1.89 -7.73
N GLU A 95 -9.81 -1.81 -8.88
CA GLU A 95 -10.02 -2.62 -10.07
C GLU A 95 -8.87 -3.61 -10.29
N GLU A 96 -7.64 -3.21 -9.99
CA GLU A 96 -6.43 -4.03 -10.18
C GLU A 96 -5.61 -4.05 -8.89
N LEU A 97 -5.32 -5.25 -8.40
CA LEU A 97 -4.41 -5.48 -7.28
C LEU A 97 -3.35 -6.51 -7.67
N LEU A 98 -2.09 -6.06 -7.69
CA LEU A 98 -0.91 -6.90 -7.92
C LEU A 98 -0.04 -6.90 -6.67
N ILE A 99 0.29 -8.09 -6.17
CA ILE A 99 1.26 -8.32 -5.11
C ILE A 99 2.41 -9.14 -5.70
N TRP A 100 3.63 -8.65 -5.63
CA TRP A 100 4.80 -9.27 -6.28
C TRP A 100 6.00 -9.34 -5.34
N ARG A 101 6.66 -10.50 -5.25
CA ARG A 101 7.89 -10.72 -4.44
C ARG A 101 7.75 -10.41 -2.95
N VAL A 102 6.59 -10.63 -2.36
CA VAL A 102 6.39 -10.51 -0.91
C VAL A 102 6.63 -11.86 -0.25
N GLU A 103 7.88 -12.35 -0.30
CA GLU A 103 8.26 -13.73 0.09
C GLU A 103 7.98 -14.09 1.57
N THR A 104 7.73 -13.09 2.43
CA THR A 104 7.38 -13.29 3.84
C THR A 104 5.88 -13.28 4.10
N LEU A 105 5.06 -13.22 3.05
CA LEU A 105 3.60 -13.27 3.12
C LEU A 105 3.14 -14.69 3.46
N ASN A 106 2.93 -14.94 4.76
CA ASN A 106 2.55 -16.27 5.24
C ASN A 106 1.09 -16.63 4.92
N HIS A 107 0.17 -15.67 5.02
CA HIS A 107 -1.25 -15.88 4.72
C HIS A 107 -1.94 -14.58 4.30
N VAL A 108 -3.00 -14.74 3.52
CA VAL A 108 -3.97 -13.66 3.22
C VAL A 108 -5.19 -13.93 4.09
N GLY A 109 -5.25 -13.29 5.26
CA GLY A 109 -6.33 -13.52 6.22
C GLY A 109 -7.57 -12.67 5.96
N HIS A 110 -8.57 -12.82 6.84
CA HIS A 110 -9.85 -12.10 6.77
C HIS A 110 -9.66 -10.58 6.93
N GLU A 111 -8.58 -10.17 7.60
CA GLU A 111 -8.15 -8.79 7.73
C GLU A 111 -7.90 -8.14 6.36
N PHE A 112 -7.33 -8.85 5.39
CA PHE A 112 -7.12 -8.34 4.03
C PHE A 112 -8.44 -7.98 3.34
N LEU A 113 -9.50 -8.75 3.61
CA LEU A 113 -10.84 -8.51 3.10
C LEU A 113 -11.56 -7.36 3.85
N GLY A 114 -10.92 -6.79 4.88
CA GLY A 114 -11.49 -5.77 5.74
C GLY A 114 -12.52 -6.31 6.73
N MET A 115 -12.60 -7.63 6.90
CA MET A 115 -13.43 -8.24 7.92
C MET A 115 -12.70 -8.10 9.27
N MET A 116 -13.34 -7.46 10.24
CA MET A 116 -12.88 -7.44 11.62
C MET A 116 -13.90 -8.20 12.45
N ASN A 117 -13.43 -8.98 13.42
CA ASN A 117 -14.15 -10.05 14.12
C ASN A 117 -15.43 -9.64 14.88
N ASP A 118 -15.78 -8.35 14.90
CA ASP A 118 -16.93 -7.81 15.65
C ASP A 118 -18.17 -7.53 14.78
N GLN A 119 -18.17 -7.89 13.50
CA GLN A 119 -19.34 -7.67 12.64
C GLN A 119 -20.38 -8.78 12.81
N THR A 120 -21.20 -8.63 13.85
CA THR A 120 -22.54 -9.22 13.98
C THR A 120 -23.56 -8.60 13.01
N SER A 121 -23.09 -7.80 12.02
CA SER A 121 -23.95 -7.09 11.08
C SER A 121 -24.42 -8.04 9.98
N ILE A 122 -25.74 -8.20 9.89
CA ILE A 122 -26.48 -9.01 8.89
C ILE A 122 -26.44 -8.35 7.49
N ALA A 123 -25.74 -7.21 7.33
CA ALA A 123 -25.60 -6.56 6.04
C ALA A 123 -24.63 -7.34 5.12
N PRO A 124 -24.96 -7.53 3.83
CA PRO A 124 -24.05 -8.18 2.88
C PRO A 124 -22.77 -7.35 2.75
N LEU A 125 -21.66 -7.90 3.24
CA LEU A 125 -20.35 -7.29 3.09
C LEU A 125 -19.93 -7.41 1.62
N THR A 126 -19.93 -6.29 0.89
CA THR A 126 -19.39 -6.28 -0.48
C THR A 126 -17.90 -6.02 -0.39
N ILE A 127 -17.12 -7.11 -0.43
CA ILE A 127 -15.66 -7.07 -0.47
C ILE A 127 -15.24 -6.79 -1.92
N PHE A 128 -14.31 -5.85 -2.12
CA PHE A 128 -13.77 -5.54 -3.45
C PHE A 128 -14.84 -5.28 -4.51
N PRO A 129 -15.71 -4.27 -4.34
CA PRO A 129 -16.90 -4.05 -5.18
C PRO A 129 -16.61 -3.86 -6.68
N LYS A 130 -15.38 -3.49 -7.06
CA LYS A 130 -14.99 -3.23 -8.46
C LYS A 130 -13.79 -4.03 -8.95
N LEU A 131 -13.28 -4.97 -8.15
CA LEU A 131 -12.03 -5.66 -8.49
C LEU A 131 -12.22 -6.56 -9.71
N LYS A 132 -11.30 -6.45 -10.66
CA LYS A 132 -11.28 -7.18 -11.93
C LYS A 132 -10.08 -8.11 -12.01
N SER A 133 -8.93 -7.69 -11.47
CA SER A 133 -7.73 -8.53 -11.38
C SER A 133 -7.17 -8.53 -9.96
N LEU A 134 -6.84 -9.73 -9.48
CA LEU A 134 -6.14 -10.00 -8.24
C LEU A 134 -5.02 -10.98 -8.52
N GLU A 135 -3.78 -10.54 -8.37
CA GLU A 135 -2.61 -11.31 -8.76
C GLU A 135 -1.56 -11.35 -7.66
N PHE A 136 -1.04 -12.56 -7.41
CA PHE A 136 0.08 -12.80 -6.50
C PHE A 136 1.19 -13.51 -7.27
N TRP A 137 2.39 -12.94 -7.26
CA TRP A 137 3.54 -13.47 -7.99
C TRP A 137 4.76 -13.54 -7.08
N TYR A 138 5.43 -14.69 -7.04
CA TYR A 138 6.63 -14.89 -6.23
C TYR A 138 6.46 -14.49 -4.74
N CYS A 139 5.26 -14.68 -4.18
CA CYS A 139 4.94 -14.41 -2.78
C CYS A 139 5.11 -15.66 -1.94
#